data_AF-S6G8P3-F1
#
_entry.id   AF-S6G8P3-F1
#
_cell.length_a   1.000
_cell.length_b   1.000
_cell.length_c   1.000
_cell.angle_alpha   90.00
_cell.angle_beta   90.00
_cell.angle_gamma   90.00
#
_symmetry.space_group_name_H-M   'P 1'
#
loop_
_entity.id
_entity.type
_entity.pdbx_description
1 polymer ?
#
loop_
_entity_poly.entity_id
_entity_poly.type
_entity_poly.pdbx_seq_one_letter_code
_entity_poly.pdbx_strand_id
1 'polypeptide(L)'
;MQEQQKQRLLNEIKFQNSRTPIWINFLVQILTVVSLFLVILFLVGGDLQNFNFNYYKKLGKLAYLYLALICLAYLILVTFINWILIWLNVLKSDALSYCLGLAMLCVSIIYTGDLMYNWTASYTVKSLVRFVIAIVSGLFGVIIGTLLSMLQRNKEYQIEEENKIILLAYQNGEIIPTKKQLRAIKKLEYKYKKEQEELELIEFKNNLYKNKNSNQ
;
A
#
# COMPACT_ATOMS: atom_id res chain seq x y z
N MET A 1 12.06 35.97 2.90
CA MET A 1 11.77 35.24 4.16
C MET A 1 10.28 34.86 4.27
N GLN A 2 9.34 35.79 4.02
CA GLN A 2 7.89 35.51 4.02
C GLN A 2 7.43 34.52 2.92
N GLU A 3 7.97 34.59 1.70
CA GLU A 3 7.61 33.63 0.63
C GLU A 3 8.07 32.20 0.94
N GLN A 4 9.28 32.03 1.47
CA GLN A 4 9.78 30.72 1.89
C GLN A 4 8.93 30.13 3.02
N GLN A 5 8.50 30.95 3.99
CA GLN A 5 7.57 30.52 5.04
C GLN A 5 6.20 30.13 4.46
N LYS A 6 5.67 30.93 3.53
CA LYS A 6 4.41 30.63 2.83
C LYS A 6 4.49 29.32 2.04
N GLN A 7 5.59 29.07 1.33
CA GLN A 7 5.80 27.82 0.60
C GLN A 7 5.96 26.61 1.53
N ARG A 8 6.65 26.75 2.67
CA ARG A 8 6.72 25.70 3.70
C ARG A 8 5.33 25.35 4.23
N LEU A 9 4.53 26.36 4.60
CA LEU A 9 3.16 26.16 5.08
C LEU A 9 2.27 25.50 4.02
N LEU A 10 2.34 25.93 2.76
CA LEU A 10 1.58 25.31 1.66
C LEU A 10 1.98 23.85 1.44
N ASN A 11 3.27 23.53 1.56
CA ASN A 11 3.76 22.16 1.43
C ASN A 11 3.30 21.29 2.60
N GLU A 12 3.31 21.80 3.83
CA GLU A 12 2.78 21.11 5.02
C GLU A 12 1.28 20.84 4.89
N ILE A 13 0.49 21.83 4.47
CA ILE A 13 -0.95 21.68 4.27
C ILE A 13 -1.23 20.63 3.18
N LYS A 14 -0.50 20.69 2.05
CA LYS A 14 -0.62 19.65 0.99
C LYS A 14 -0.25 18.27 1.51
N PHE A 15 0.80 18.18 2.32
CA PHE A 15 1.24 16.92 2.90
C PHE A 15 0.20 16.34 3.86
N GLN A 16 -0.36 17.16 4.75
CA GLN A 16 -1.41 16.74 5.68
C GLN A 16 -2.69 16.31 4.94
N ASN A 17 -3.11 17.05 3.92
CA ASN A 17 -4.31 16.73 3.14
C ASN A 17 -4.16 15.46 2.27
N SER A 18 -2.93 15.03 2.03
CA SER A 18 -2.64 13.82 1.24
C SER A 18 -2.74 12.51 2.04
N ARG A 19 -2.86 12.59 3.38
CA ARG A 19 -2.81 11.43 4.27
C ARG A 19 -4.04 11.32 5.14
N THR A 20 -4.34 10.10 5.55
CA THR A 20 -5.36 9.88 6.57
C THR A 20 -4.84 10.35 7.93
N PRO A 21 -5.59 11.12 8.72
CA PRO A 21 -5.23 11.39 10.11
C PRO A 21 -4.97 10.09 10.87
N ILE A 22 -3.86 10.04 11.61
CA ILE A 22 -3.38 8.82 12.28
C ILE A 22 -4.47 8.17 13.14
N TRP A 23 -5.23 8.96 13.90
CA TRP A 23 -6.28 8.45 14.79
C TRP A 23 -7.44 7.80 14.04
N ILE A 24 -7.84 8.36 12.89
CA ILE A 24 -8.89 7.78 12.04
C ILE A 24 -8.42 6.45 11.49
N ASN A 25 -7.21 6.42 10.94
CA ASN A 25 -6.64 5.20 10.40
C ASN A 25 -6.52 4.13 11.51
N PHE A 26 -6.00 4.49 12.67
CA PHE A 26 -5.88 3.59 13.83
C PHE A 26 -7.23 2.98 14.24
N LEU A 27 -8.27 3.81 14.40
CA LEU A 27 -9.60 3.36 14.79
C LEU A 27 -10.18 2.40 13.74
N VAL A 28 -10.07 2.75 12.45
CA VAL A 28 -10.53 1.90 11.36
C VAL A 28 -9.78 0.57 11.34
N GLN A 29 -8.45 0.57 11.46
CA GLN A 29 -7.68 -0.68 11.47
C GLN A 29 -8.03 -1.57 12.68
N ILE A 30 -8.33 -1.00 13.84
CA ILE A 30 -8.85 -1.78 14.98
C ILE A 30 -10.19 -2.43 14.61
N LEU A 31 -11.11 -1.66 14.05
CA LEU A 31 -12.47 -2.12 13.74
C LEU A 31 -12.54 -3.10 12.58
N THR A 32 -11.61 -3.04 11.61
CA THR A 32 -11.68 -3.88 10.39
C THR A 32 -10.64 -4.99 10.36
N VAL A 33 -9.43 -4.74 10.89
CA VAL A 33 -8.32 -5.71 10.83
C VAL A 33 -8.24 -6.48 12.14
N VAL A 34 -8.07 -5.77 13.27
CA VAL A 34 -7.86 -6.42 14.58
C VAL A 34 -9.10 -7.17 15.03
N SER A 35 -10.29 -6.59 14.90
CA SER A 35 -11.55 -7.25 15.29
C SER A 35 -11.74 -8.60 14.57
N LEU A 36 -11.51 -8.63 13.25
CA LEU A 36 -11.69 -9.82 12.43
C LEU A 36 -10.60 -10.85 12.70
N PHE A 37 -9.36 -10.39 12.92
CA PHE A 37 -8.29 -11.23 13.43
C PHE A 37 -8.68 -11.91 14.74
N LEU A 38 -9.23 -11.17 15.72
CA LEU A 38 -9.63 -11.74 17.01
C LEU A 38 -10.72 -12.80 16.82
N VAL A 39 -11.71 -12.54 15.96
CA VAL A 39 -12.75 -13.53 15.63
C VAL A 39 -12.11 -14.83 15.11
N ILE A 40 -11.16 -14.74 14.17
CA ILE A 40 -10.48 -15.91 13.62
C ILE A 40 -9.63 -16.60 14.69
N LEU A 41 -8.87 -15.83 15.48
CA LEU A 41 -8.01 -16.36 16.54
C LEU A 41 -8.83 -17.14 17.58
N PHE A 42 -9.93 -16.57 18.07
CA PHE A 42 -10.78 -17.21 19.07
C PHE A 42 -11.51 -18.43 18.52
N LEU A 43 -12.08 -18.34 17.32
CA LEU A 43 -12.89 -19.41 16.76
C LEU A 43 -12.07 -20.54 16.15
N VAL A 44 -10.89 -20.27 15.58
CA VAL A 44 -10.16 -21.25 14.76
C VAL A 44 -8.64 -21.21 15.01
N GLY A 45 -8.14 -20.37 15.91
CA GLY A 45 -6.71 -20.30 16.22
C GLY A 45 -6.20 -21.54 16.94
N GLY A 46 -5.03 -22.04 16.52
CA GLY A 46 -4.38 -23.23 17.11
C GLY A 46 -3.96 -23.06 18.58
N ASP A 47 -3.64 -21.83 19.00
CA ASP A 47 -3.31 -21.52 20.41
C ASP A 47 -4.47 -21.83 21.37
N LEU A 48 -5.71 -21.70 20.88
CA LEU A 48 -6.93 -21.79 21.70
C LEU A 48 -7.68 -23.11 21.47
N GLN A 49 -7.06 -24.10 20.85
CA GLN A 49 -7.69 -25.39 20.52
C GLN A 49 -8.15 -26.23 21.74
N ASN A 50 -7.72 -25.86 22.94
CA ASN A 50 -8.12 -26.50 24.20
C ASN A 50 -9.43 -25.94 24.77
N PHE A 51 -9.92 -24.81 24.24
CA PHE A 51 -11.15 -24.19 24.70
C PHE A 51 -12.37 -24.71 23.91
N ASN A 52 -13.49 -24.93 24.59
CA ASN A 52 -14.71 -25.52 24.00
C ASN A 52 -15.37 -24.68 22.89
N PHE A 53 -15.18 -23.35 22.92
CA PHE A 53 -15.72 -22.44 21.90
C PHE A 53 -14.90 -22.44 20.60
N ASN A 54 -13.71 -23.05 20.60
CA ASN A 54 -12.81 -23.06 19.47
C ASN A 54 -13.07 -24.31 18.59
N TYR A 55 -13.13 -24.09 17.28
CA TYR A 55 -13.45 -25.07 16.26
C TYR A 55 -12.22 -25.65 15.57
N TYR A 56 -10.99 -25.33 16.00
CA TYR A 56 -9.75 -25.81 15.36
C TYR A 56 -9.73 -27.35 15.22
N LYS A 57 -10.09 -28.09 16.28
CA LYS A 57 -10.15 -29.57 16.24
C LYS A 57 -11.17 -30.11 15.24
N LYS A 58 -12.21 -29.34 14.90
CA LYS A 58 -13.21 -29.72 13.88
C LYS A 58 -12.66 -29.63 12.45
N LEU A 59 -11.54 -28.93 12.22
CA LEU A 59 -10.89 -28.89 10.92
C LEU A 59 -10.25 -30.23 10.51
N GLY A 60 -10.06 -31.13 11.48
CA GLY A 60 -9.55 -32.48 11.24
C GLY A 60 -8.10 -32.50 10.72
N LYS A 61 -7.78 -33.53 9.93
CA LYS A 61 -6.39 -33.81 9.49
C LYS A 61 -5.78 -32.72 8.58
N LEU A 62 -6.62 -31.90 7.95
CA LEU A 62 -6.22 -30.83 7.04
C LEU A 62 -6.28 -29.44 7.70
N ALA A 63 -6.28 -29.37 9.04
CA ALA A 63 -6.40 -28.12 9.79
C ALA A 63 -5.44 -27.03 9.32
N TYR A 64 -4.16 -27.39 9.08
CA TYR A 64 -3.15 -26.47 8.59
C TYR A 64 -3.53 -25.83 7.23
N LEU A 65 -4.07 -26.62 6.28
CA LEU A 65 -4.48 -26.12 4.97
C LEU A 65 -5.73 -25.24 5.06
N TYR A 66 -6.71 -25.63 5.88
CA TYR A 66 -7.89 -24.80 6.09
C TYR A 66 -7.54 -23.48 6.79
N LEU A 67 -6.61 -23.51 7.75
CA LEU A 67 -6.10 -22.31 8.40
C LEU A 67 -5.39 -21.39 7.39
N ALA A 68 -4.64 -21.98 6.44
CA ALA A 68 -4.06 -21.27 5.30
C ALA A 68 -5.11 -20.49 4.50
N LEU A 69 -6.17 -21.19 4.09
CA LEU A 69 -7.24 -20.61 3.28
C LEU A 69 -8.02 -19.54 4.05
N ILE A 70 -8.27 -19.75 5.35
CA ILE A 70 -8.91 -18.75 6.21
C ILE A 70 -8.04 -17.49 6.32
N CYS A 71 -6.72 -17.64 6.51
CA CYS A 71 -5.79 -16.50 6.57
C CYS A 71 -5.70 -15.77 5.22
N LEU A 72 -5.71 -16.50 4.10
CA LEU A 72 -5.73 -15.90 2.76
C LEU A 72 -7.04 -15.14 2.51
N ALA A 73 -8.18 -15.75 2.84
CA ALA A 73 -9.49 -15.12 2.73
C ALA A 73 -9.57 -13.86 3.62
N TYR A 74 -9.03 -13.92 4.83
CA TYR A 74 -8.89 -12.77 5.72
C TYR A 74 -8.08 -11.64 5.07
N LEU A 75 -6.90 -11.92 4.51
CA LEU A 75 -6.08 -10.91 3.83
C LEU A 75 -6.82 -10.24 2.67
N ILE A 76 -7.50 -11.03 1.84
CA ILE A 76 -8.30 -10.52 0.73
C ILE A 76 -9.42 -9.62 1.26
N LEU A 77 -10.14 -10.09 2.28
CA LEU A 77 -11.29 -9.39 2.85
C LEU A 77 -10.89 -8.06 3.50
N VAL A 78 -9.87 -8.02 4.35
CA VAL A 78 -9.44 -6.76 5.00
C VAL A 78 -8.90 -5.76 3.99
N THR A 79 -8.20 -6.23 2.95
CA THR A 79 -7.73 -5.39 1.85
C THR A 79 -8.91 -4.83 1.06
N PHE A 80 -9.92 -5.66 0.79
CA PHE A 80 -11.12 -5.25 0.08
C PHE A 80 -11.96 -4.23 0.86
N ILE A 81 -12.14 -4.43 2.18
CA ILE A 81 -12.80 -3.44 3.04
C ILE A 81 -12.05 -2.10 3.01
N ASN A 82 -10.72 -2.12 3.18
CA ASN A 82 -9.92 -0.90 3.13
C ASN A 82 -9.99 -0.23 1.75
N TRP A 83 -10.02 -1.03 0.68
CA TRP A 83 -10.21 -0.52 -0.68
C TRP A 83 -11.56 0.21 -0.84
N ILE A 84 -12.65 -0.35 -0.32
CA ILE A 84 -13.96 0.30 -0.31
C ILE A 84 -13.90 1.62 0.48
N LEU A 85 -13.28 1.62 1.66
CA LEU A 85 -13.15 2.84 2.47
C LEU A 85 -12.33 3.93 1.79
N ILE A 86 -11.30 3.56 1.01
CA ILE A 86 -10.57 4.49 0.16
C ILE A 86 -11.47 5.02 -0.94
N TRP A 87 -12.24 4.15 -1.60
CA TRP A 87 -13.15 4.56 -2.66
C TRP A 87 -14.25 5.52 -2.15
N LEU A 88 -14.73 5.32 -0.92
CA LEU A 88 -15.67 6.21 -0.23
C LEU A 88 -15.01 7.49 0.33
N ASN A 89 -13.72 7.72 0.09
CA ASN A 89 -12.93 8.84 0.60
C ASN A 89 -12.85 8.93 2.14
N VAL A 90 -13.14 7.84 2.85
CA VAL A 90 -12.98 7.76 4.32
C VAL A 90 -11.50 7.64 4.67
N LEU A 91 -10.76 6.87 3.88
CA LEU A 91 -9.32 6.68 4.00
C LEU A 91 -8.60 7.19 2.75
N LYS A 92 -7.34 7.59 2.91
CA LYS A 92 -6.40 7.82 1.81
C LYS A 92 -5.66 6.54 1.47
N SER A 93 -5.05 6.50 0.28
CA SER A 93 -4.37 5.31 -0.25
C SER A 93 -3.24 4.78 0.65
N ASP A 94 -2.62 5.63 1.48
CA ASP A 94 -1.58 5.24 2.46
C ASP A 94 -2.06 4.25 3.53
N ALA A 95 -3.38 4.18 3.78
CA ALA A 95 -3.97 3.24 4.72
C ALA A 95 -3.70 1.76 4.38
N LEU A 96 -3.51 1.42 3.09
CA LEU A 96 -3.23 0.04 2.67
C LEU A 96 -1.91 -0.50 3.23
N SER A 97 -0.89 0.34 3.39
CA SER A 97 0.38 -0.03 4.03
C SER A 97 0.19 -0.48 5.47
N TYR A 98 -0.62 0.27 6.23
CA TYR A 98 -0.92 -0.06 7.62
C TYR A 98 -1.83 -1.28 7.73
N CYS A 99 -2.86 -1.36 6.89
CA CYS A 99 -3.77 -2.51 6.83
C CYS A 99 -3.02 -3.81 6.56
N LEU A 100 -2.21 -3.87 5.49
CA LEU A 100 -1.49 -5.09 5.13
C LEU A 100 -0.35 -5.41 6.09
N GLY A 101 0.33 -4.40 6.64
CA GLY A 101 1.32 -4.60 7.70
C GLY A 101 0.71 -5.27 8.93
N LEU A 102 -0.40 -4.74 9.44
CA LEU A 102 -1.12 -5.32 10.58
C LEU A 102 -1.72 -6.68 10.24
N ALA A 103 -2.32 -6.84 9.06
CA ALA A 103 -2.95 -8.09 8.67
C ALA A 103 -1.93 -9.24 8.53
N MET A 104 -0.76 -8.99 7.93
CA MET A 104 0.32 -9.98 7.82
C MET A 104 0.92 -10.32 9.19
N LEU A 105 1.02 -9.35 10.09
CA LEU A 105 1.38 -9.59 11.48
C LEU A 105 0.35 -10.51 12.15
N CYS A 106 -0.94 -10.20 12.05
CA CYS A 106 -2.03 -11.03 12.59
C CYS A 106 -2.04 -12.46 12.03
N VAL A 107 -1.86 -12.62 10.71
CA VAL A 107 -1.76 -13.94 10.07
C VAL A 107 -0.59 -14.74 10.64
N SER A 108 0.57 -14.12 10.82
CA SER A 108 1.73 -14.82 11.38
C SER A 108 1.49 -15.30 12.81
N ILE A 109 0.74 -14.54 13.62
CA ILE A 109 0.38 -14.94 14.99
C ILE A 109 -0.50 -16.19 14.94
N ILE A 110 -1.54 -16.20 14.09
CA ILE A 110 -2.44 -17.35 13.92
C ILE A 110 -1.66 -18.59 13.49
N TYR A 111 -0.82 -18.43 12.46
CA TYR A 111 -0.07 -19.54 11.86
C TYR A 111 0.98 -20.13 12.80
N THR A 112 1.73 -19.28 13.48
CA THR A 112 2.75 -19.73 14.42
C THR A 112 2.15 -20.37 15.67
N GLY A 113 0.92 -20.00 16.04
CA GLY A 113 0.18 -20.64 17.12
C GLY A 113 -0.07 -22.12 16.85
N ASP A 114 -0.43 -22.46 15.62
CA ASP A 114 -0.57 -23.86 15.20
C ASP A 114 0.78 -24.57 15.06
N LEU A 115 1.69 -23.99 14.27
CA LEU A 115 2.98 -24.60 13.93
C LEU A 115 3.86 -24.89 15.17
N MET A 116 3.79 -24.01 16.18
CA MET A 116 4.61 -24.12 17.40
C MET A 116 3.87 -24.76 18.57
N TYR A 117 2.62 -25.20 18.38
CA TYR A 117 1.84 -25.81 19.46
C TYR A 117 2.55 -27.04 20.04
N ASN A 118 2.97 -27.96 19.17
CA ASN A 118 3.67 -29.21 19.56
C ASN A 118 5.19 -29.06 19.69
N TRP A 119 5.74 -27.86 19.54
CA TRP A 119 7.19 -27.65 19.61
C TRP A 119 7.69 -27.88 21.05
N THR A 120 8.78 -28.62 21.26
CA THR A 120 9.30 -28.97 22.59
C THR A 120 10.11 -27.86 23.26
N ALA A 121 10.33 -26.73 22.59
CA ALA A 121 11.05 -25.58 23.16
C ALA A 121 10.29 -24.92 24.33
N SER A 122 11.03 -24.21 25.20
CA SER A 122 10.43 -23.46 26.30
C SER A 122 9.51 -22.35 25.81
N TYR A 123 8.52 -21.98 26.62
CA TYR A 123 7.56 -20.92 26.29
C TYR A 123 8.24 -19.60 25.90
N THR A 124 9.29 -19.22 26.61
CA THR A 124 10.06 -17.99 26.34
C THR A 124 10.68 -18.01 24.94
N VAL A 125 11.28 -19.14 24.55
CA VAL A 125 11.90 -19.28 23.22
C VAL A 125 10.83 -19.24 22.13
N LYS A 126 9.71 -19.96 22.31
CA LYS A 126 8.59 -19.91 21.35
C LYS A 126 8.10 -18.48 21.16
N SER A 127 7.83 -17.77 22.24
CA SER A 127 7.33 -16.39 22.20
C SER A 127 8.30 -15.43 21.50
N LEU A 128 9.61 -15.58 21.75
CA LEU A 128 10.62 -14.76 21.08
C LEU A 128 10.67 -15.03 19.57
N VAL A 129 10.65 -16.30 19.16
CA VAL A 129 10.65 -16.65 17.73
C VAL A 129 9.36 -16.18 17.05
N ARG A 130 8.19 -16.34 17.69
CA ARG A 130 6.91 -15.82 17.18
C ARG A 130 6.95 -14.31 17.00
N PHE A 131 7.51 -13.59 17.95
CA PHE A 131 7.65 -12.14 17.87
C PHE A 131 8.51 -11.71 16.69
N VAL A 132 9.66 -12.38 16.47
CA VAL A 132 10.53 -12.10 15.32
C VAL A 132 9.80 -12.39 13.99
N ILE A 133 9.14 -13.55 13.87
CA ILE A 133 8.36 -13.90 12.68
C ILE A 133 7.26 -12.87 12.43
N ALA A 134 6.59 -12.40 13.49
CA ALA A 134 5.52 -11.42 13.38
C ALA A 134 6.00 -10.04 12.90
N ILE A 135 7.15 -9.58 13.39
CA ILE A 135 7.78 -8.35 12.90
C ILE A 135 8.15 -8.49 11.42
N VAL A 136 8.84 -9.57 11.05
CA VAL A 136 9.28 -9.79 9.67
C VAL A 136 8.08 -9.87 8.73
N SER A 137 7.03 -10.61 9.10
CA SER A 137 5.79 -10.71 8.34
C SER A 137 5.11 -9.35 8.19
N GLY A 138 5.04 -8.56 9.27
CA GLY A 138 4.49 -7.20 9.24
C GLY A 138 5.27 -6.28 8.30
N LEU A 139 6.60 -6.33 8.31
CA LEU A 139 7.45 -5.57 7.38
C LEU A 139 7.17 -5.94 5.91
N PHE A 140 7.05 -7.23 5.60
CA PHE A 140 6.64 -7.66 4.26
C PHE A 140 5.25 -7.14 3.89
N GLY A 141 4.29 -7.17 4.82
CA GLY A 141 2.97 -6.59 4.62
C GLY A 141 3.00 -5.09 4.31
N VAL A 142 3.82 -4.33 5.02
CA VAL A 142 4.01 -2.89 4.76
C VAL A 142 4.60 -2.65 3.36
N ILE A 143 5.59 -3.45 2.94
CA ILE A 143 6.18 -3.32 1.58
C ILE A 143 5.12 -3.58 0.52
N ILE A 144 4.35 -4.67 0.64
CA ILE A 144 3.27 -4.98 -0.32
C ILE A 144 2.22 -3.87 -0.31
N GLY A 145 1.82 -3.41 0.86
CA GLY A 145 0.83 -2.35 0.99
C GLY A 145 1.30 -1.00 0.46
N THR A 146 2.59 -0.64 0.60
CA THR A 146 3.13 0.58 -0.02
C THR A 146 3.11 0.49 -1.54
N LEU A 147 3.43 -0.67 -2.14
CA LEU A 147 3.30 -0.88 -3.59
C LEU A 147 1.86 -0.70 -4.06
N LEU A 148 0.88 -1.28 -3.37
CA LEU A 148 -0.54 -1.09 -3.69
C LEU A 148 -0.99 0.37 -3.53
N SER A 149 -0.53 1.04 -2.46
CA SER A 149 -0.80 2.46 -2.22
C SER A 149 -0.27 3.32 -3.36
N MET A 150 0.95 3.02 -3.85
CA MET A 150 1.54 3.74 -4.98
C MET A 150 0.73 3.55 -6.26
N LEU A 151 0.27 2.32 -6.56
CA LEU A 151 -0.57 2.06 -7.72
C LEU A 151 -1.88 2.85 -7.65
N GLN A 152 -2.52 2.90 -6.48
CA GLN A 152 -3.74 3.66 -6.29
C GLN A 152 -3.51 5.17 -6.41
N ARG A 153 -2.45 5.68 -5.79
CA ARG A 153 -2.10 7.11 -5.86
C ARG A 153 -1.75 7.56 -7.28
N ASN A 154 -1.11 6.69 -8.08
CA ASN A 154 -0.85 6.98 -9.48
C ASN A 154 -2.14 7.14 -10.29
N LYS A 155 -3.16 6.33 -10.01
CA LYS A 155 -4.48 6.49 -10.66
C LYS A 155 -5.15 7.80 -10.26
N GLU A 156 -5.08 8.17 -8.98
CA GLU A 156 -5.61 9.44 -8.48
C GLU A 156 -4.93 10.63 -9.17
N TYR A 157 -3.61 10.63 -9.30
CA TYR A 157 -2.88 11.68 -10.01
C TYR A 157 -3.25 11.78 -11.49
N GLN A 158 -3.46 10.64 -12.17
CA GLN A 158 -3.92 10.65 -13.56
C GLN A 158 -5.30 11.30 -13.71
N ILE A 159 -6.23 11.01 -12.78
CA ILE A 159 -7.57 11.60 -12.77
C ILE A 159 -7.50 13.10 -12.47
N GLU A 160 -6.67 13.50 -11.51
CA GLU A 160 -6.50 14.92 -11.14
C GLU A 160 -5.94 15.73 -12.32
N GLU A 161 -4.97 15.19 -13.05
CA GLU A 161 -4.40 15.82 -14.23
C GLU A 161 -5.41 15.94 -15.37
N GLU A 162 -6.18 14.87 -15.64
CA GLU A 162 -7.28 14.91 -16.62
C GLU A 162 -8.31 16.00 -16.26
N ASN A 163 -8.69 16.10 -14.99
CA ASN A 163 -9.64 17.10 -14.52
C ASN A 163 -9.09 18.53 -14.65
N LYS A 164 -7.79 18.74 -14.43
CA LYS A 164 -7.14 20.06 -14.63
C LYS A 164 -7.18 20.48 -16.10
N ILE A 165 -6.89 19.57 -17.03
CA ILE A 165 -6.92 19.87 -18.46
C ILE A 165 -8.36 20.22 -18.89
N ILE A 166 -9.35 19.48 -18.42
CA ILE A 166 -10.76 19.76 -18.69
C ILE A 166 -11.18 21.12 -18.13
N LEU A 167 -10.76 21.46 -16.91
CA LEU A 167 -11.07 22.73 -16.27
C LEU A 167 -10.44 23.92 -17.02
N LEU A 168 -9.17 23.79 -17.45
CA LEU A 168 -8.50 24.82 -18.25
C LEU A 168 -9.17 25.02 -19.60
N ALA A 169 -9.51 23.95 -20.31
CA ALA A 169 -10.24 24.04 -21.58
C ALA A 169 -11.58 24.75 -21.38
N TYR A 170 -12.30 24.44 -20.30
CA TYR A 170 -13.55 25.12 -19.95
C TYR A 170 -13.34 26.62 -19.65
N GLN A 171 -12.32 26.97 -18.86
CA GLN A 171 -12.00 28.37 -18.52
C GLN A 171 -11.59 29.19 -19.74
N ASN A 172 -10.89 28.58 -20.69
CA ASN A 172 -10.46 29.22 -21.93
C ASN A 172 -11.54 29.24 -23.02
N GLY A 173 -12.71 28.62 -22.79
CA GLY A 173 -13.76 28.49 -23.81
C GLY A 173 -13.40 27.54 -24.95
N GLU A 174 -12.39 26.67 -24.75
CA GLU A 174 -11.94 25.68 -25.71
C GLU A 174 -12.83 24.43 -25.68
N ILE A 175 -12.79 23.64 -26.77
CA ILE A 175 -13.53 22.38 -26.84
C ILE A 175 -12.96 21.40 -25.82
N ILE A 176 -13.82 20.94 -24.90
CA ILE A 176 -13.43 19.99 -23.85
C ILE A 176 -12.94 18.68 -24.51
N PRO A 177 -11.67 18.30 -24.30
CA PRO A 177 -11.11 17.12 -24.96
C PRO A 177 -11.72 15.84 -24.39
N THR A 178 -12.08 14.92 -25.28
CA THR A 178 -12.54 13.58 -24.88
C THR A 178 -11.40 12.74 -24.29
N LYS A 179 -11.71 11.72 -23.49
CA LYS A 179 -10.71 10.80 -22.92
C LYS A 179 -9.77 10.16 -23.96
N LYS A 180 -10.28 9.90 -25.17
CA LYS A 180 -9.45 9.39 -26.28
C LYS A 180 -8.46 10.44 -26.77
N GLN A 181 -8.88 11.70 -26.88
CA GLN A 181 -8.02 12.81 -27.28
C GLN A 181 -6.96 13.11 -26.21
N LEU A 182 -7.33 13.11 -24.92
CA LEU A 182 -6.38 13.26 -23.80
C LEU A 182 -5.27 12.21 -23.83
N ARG A 183 -5.62 10.94 -24.10
CA ARG A 183 -4.62 9.87 -24.24
C ARG A 183 -3.72 10.06 -25.47
N ALA A 184 -4.27 10.56 -26.58
CA ALA A 184 -3.50 10.85 -27.77
C ALA A 184 -2.52 12.01 -27.55
N ILE A 185 -2.95 13.08 -26.87
CA ILE A 185 -2.11 14.23 -26.48
C ILE A 185 -0.95 13.74 -25.60
N LYS A 186 -1.23 12.99 -24.52
CA LYS A 186 -0.19 12.43 -23.65
C LYS A 186 0.82 11.55 -24.40
N LYS A 187 0.35 10.77 -25.37
CA LYS A 187 1.24 9.92 -26.20
C LYS A 187 2.14 10.75 -27.11
N LEU A 188 1.64 11.87 -27.63
CA LEU A 188 2.42 12.81 -28.44
C LEU A 188 3.43 13.57 -27.58
N GLU A 189 3.02 14.08 -26.42
CA GLU A 189 3.92 14.74 -25.46
C GLU A 189 5.04 13.82 -25.00
N TYR A 190 4.73 12.55 -24.70
CA TYR A 190 5.74 11.56 -24.34
C TYR A 190 6.74 11.31 -25.47
N LYS A 191 6.27 11.20 -26.72
CA LYS A 191 7.17 11.05 -27.88
C LYS A 191 8.07 12.27 -28.05
N TYR A 192 7.50 13.46 -27.99
CA TYR A 192 8.23 14.71 -28.14
C TYR A 192 9.29 14.87 -27.05
N LYS A 193 8.93 14.57 -25.79
CA LYS A 193 9.87 14.62 -24.68
C LYS A 193 11.02 13.63 -24.84
N LYS A 194 10.73 12.42 -25.31
CA LYS A 194 11.76 11.41 -25.58
C LYS A 194 12.70 11.85 -26.70
N GLU A 195 12.17 12.46 -27.76
CA GLU A 195 12.98 13.04 -28.84
C GLU A 195 13.88 14.17 -28.33
N GLN A 196 13.38 15.03 -27.44
CA GLN A 196 14.20 16.06 -26.78
C GLN A 196 15.30 15.46 -25.90
N GLU A 197 14.99 14.46 -25.07
CA GLU A 197 15.98 13.76 -24.24
C GLU A 197 17.07 13.10 -25.10
N GLU A 198 16.72 12.53 -26.25
CA GLU A 198 17.69 11.97 -27.19
C GLU A 198 18.59 13.06 -27.82
N LEU A 199 18.01 14.21 -28.18
CA LEU A 199 18.77 15.36 -28.69
C LEU A 199 19.73 15.93 -27.64
N GLU A 200 19.26 16.12 -26.41
CA GLU A 200 20.08 16.57 -25.28
C GLU A 200 21.22 15.57 -24.99
N LEU A 201 20.96 14.27 -25.08
CA LEU A 201 21.97 13.23 -24.90
C LEU A 201 23.03 13.26 -26.01
N ILE A 202 22.62 13.53 -27.26
CA ILE A 202 23.53 13.68 -28.41
C ILE A 202 24.40 14.93 -28.22
N GLU A 203 23.79 16.05 -27.83
CA GLU A 203 24.50 17.30 -27.57
C GLU A 203 25.50 17.14 -26.41
N PHE A 204 25.10 16.47 -25.33
CA PHE A 204 25.97 16.13 -24.20
C PHE A 204 27.16 15.26 -24.63
N LYS A 205 26.93 14.20 -25.43
CA LYS A 205 28.00 13.36 -25.98
C LYS A 205 28.96 14.18 -26.85
N ASN A 206 28.44 15.02 -27.74
CA ASN A 206 29.26 15.85 -28.63
C ASN A 206 30.13 16.84 -27.84
N ASN A 207 29.60 17.43 -26.77
CA ASN A 207 30.35 18.30 -25.87
C ASN A 207 31.45 17.55 -25.10
N LEU A 208 31.20 16.30 -24.67
CA LEU A 208 32.23 15.45 -24.07
C LEU A 208 33.37 15.11 -25.05
N TYR A 209 33.07 14.78 -26.30
CA TYR A 209 34.08 14.46 -27.31
C TYR A 209 34.90 15.69 -27.72
N LYS A 210 34.28 16.87 -27.84
CA LYS A 210 35.00 18.13 -28.09
C LYS A 210 35.96 18.49 -26.96
N ASN A 211 35.54 18.37 -25.70
CA ASN A 211 36.40 18.66 -24.54
C ASN A 211 37.55 17.66 -24.37
N LYS A 212 37.40 16.43 -24.86
CA LYS A 212 38.48 15.43 -24.83
C LYS A 212 39.57 15.71 -25.87
N ASN A 213 39.20 16.27 -27.03
CA ASN A 213 40.13 16.61 -28.11
C ASN A 213 40.77 18.00 -27.95
N SER A 214 40.24 18.88 -27.09
CA SER A 214 40.83 20.20 -26.79
C SER A 214 41.83 20.18 -25.63
N ASN A 215 41.93 19.07 -24.89
CA ASN A 215 42.85 18.86 -23.76
C ASN A 215 44.00 17.90 -24.12
N GLN A 216 44.22 17.62 -25.40
CA GLN A 216 45.41 16.98 -25.97
C GLN A 216 46.17 18.00 -26.81
#